data_AF-A0A3N5JBK4-F1
#
_entry.id   AF-A0A3N5JBK4-F1
#
_cell.length_a   1.000
_cell.length_b   1.000
_cell.length_c   1.000
_cell.angle_alpha   90.00
_cell.angle_beta   90.00
_cell.angle_gamma   90.00
#
_symmetry.space_group_name_H-M   'P 1'
#
loop_
_entity.id
_entity.type
_entity.pdbx_description
1 polymer ?
#
loop_
_entity_poly.entity_id
_entity_poly.type
_entity_poly.pdbx_seq_one_letter_code
_entity_poly.pdbx_strand_id
1 'polypeptide(L)' 'EFASTENKVKVPSCTNLPLRNALTLLTEQNLRVVVSGNGQVVKQVPPPGKMVARGQTVKLICEATI' A
#
# COMPACT_ATOMS: atom_id res chain seq x y z
N GLU A 1 -17.17 21.90 -10.31
CA GLU A 1 -16.80 20.70 -9.54
C GLU A 1 -16.17 21.02 -8.18
N PHE A 2 -16.85 20.70 -7.08
CA PHE A 2 -16.34 20.77 -5.72
C PHE A 2 -15.49 19.52 -5.43
N ALA A 3 -14.17 19.60 -5.61
CA ALA A 3 -13.27 18.53 -5.19
C ALA A 3 -12.96 18.68 -3.69
N SER A 4 -13.74 17.99 -2.85
CA SER A 4 -13.46 17.85 -1.41
C SER A 4 -12.05 17.29 -1.20
N THR A 5 -11.12 18.14 -0.77
CA THR A 5 -9.67 17.87 -0.77
C THR A 5 -9.15 17.37 0.59
N GLU A 6 -10.02 17.00 1.53
CA GLU A 6 -9.62 16.93 2.94
C GLU A 6 -9.34 15.53 3.50
N ASN A 7 -9.34 14.46 2.69
CA ASN A 7 -9.07 13.12 3.23
C ASN A 7 -8.33 12.16 2.29
N LYS A 8 -7.36 12.70 1.54
CA LYS A 8 -6.44 11.88 0.74
C LYS A 8 -5.17 11.61 1.54
N VAL A 9 -4.81 10.33 1.66
CA VAL A 9 -3.55 9.88 2.24
C VAL A 9 -2.58 9.48 1.14
N LYS A 10 -1.29 9.67 1.40
CA LYS A 10 -0.22 9.29 0.48
C LYS A 10 0.08 7.81 0.67
N VAL A 11 0.06 7.04 -0.43
CA VAL A 11 0.44 5.62 -0.38
C VAL A 11 1.94 5.51 -0.07
N PRO A 12 2.34 4.81 1.01
CA PRO A 12 3.74 4.56 1.31
C PRO A 12 4.39 3.62 0.29
N SER A 13 5.71 3.71 0.17
CA SER A 13 6.54 2.79 -0.60
C SER A 13 6.78 1.51 0.18
N CYS A 14 6.12 0.46 -0.28
CA CYS A 14 6.19 -0.90 0.25
C CYS A 14 7.02 -1.84 -0.65
N THR A 15 7.35 -1.40 -1.86
CA THR A 15 8.16 -2.17 -2.82
C THR A 15 9.56 -2.41 -2.26
N ASN A 16 10.14 -3.60 -2.48
CA ASN A 16 11.41 -4.05 -1.88
C ASN A 16 11.40 -4.21 -0.35
N LEU A 17 10.29 -3.91 0.35
CA LEU A 17 10.18 -4.16 1.78
C LEU A 17 9.67 -5.59 2.05
N PRO A 18 10.04 -6.17 3.21
CA PRO A 18 9.39 -7.38 3.68
C PRO A 18 7.92 -7.07 3.93
N LEU A 19 7.05 -8.05 3.64
CA LEU A 19 5.61 -7.90 3.76
C LEU A 19 5.19 -7.29 5.11
N ARG A 20 5.80 -7.75 6.21
CA ARG A 20 5.54 -7.24 7.56
C ARG A 20 5.70 -5.72 7.67
N ASN A 21 6.81 -5.16 7.16
CA ASN A 21 7.05 -3.71 7.22
C ASN A 21 6.06 -2.95 6.34
N ALA A 22 5.76 -3.48 5.15
CA ALA A 22 4.78 -2.90 4.25
C ALA A 22 3.37 -2.81 4.88
N LEU A 23 2.94 -3.88 5.56
CA LEU A 23 1.67 -3.93 6.29
C LEU A 23 1.60 -2.87 7.39
N THR A 24 2.67 -2.73 8.19
CA THR A 24 2.74 -1.72 9.26
C THR A 24 2.57 -0.31 8.70
N LEU A 25 3.35 0.05 7.68
CA LEU A 25 3.30 1.38 7.06
C LEU A 25 1.91 1.73 6.51
N LEU A 26 1.25 0.77 5.85
CA LEU A 26 -0.09 0.97 5.30
C LEU A 26 -1.15 1.10 6.41
N THR A 27 -1.03 0.30 7.46
CA THR A 27 -1.94 0.32 8.61
C THR A 27 -1.83 1.64 9.38
N GLU A 28 -0.62 2.15 9.58
CA GLU A 28 -0.38 3.47 10.20
C GLU A 28 -1.04 4.61 9.40
N GLN A 29 -1.09 4.49 8.08
CA GLN A 29 -1.76 5.45 7.19
C GLN A 29 -3.28 5.23 7.08
N ASN A 30 -3.87 4.34 7.88
CA ASN A 30 -5.29 3.97 7.84
C ASN A 30 -5.72 3.46 6.44
N LEU A 31 -4.84 2.71 5.78
CA LEU A 31 -5.10 2.08 4.49
C LEU A 31 -5.38 0.59 4.67
N ARG A 32 -6.25 0.05 3.82
CA ARG A 32 -6.46 -1.39 3.74
C ARG A 32 -5.40 -1.99 2.84
N VAL A 33 -4.97 -3.20 3.16
CA VAL A 33 -3.95 -3.90 2.38
C VAL A 33 -4.40 -5.31 2.07
N VAL A 34 -4.20 -5.72 0.83
CA VAL A 34 -4.49 -7.07 0.34
C VAL A 34 -3.20 -7.65 -0.18
N VAL A 35 -2.78 -8.76 0.39
CA VAL A 35 -1.54 -9.41 0.02
C VAL A 35 -1.84 -10.58 -0.90
N SER A 36 -1.04 -10.74 -1.95
CA SER A 36 -1.07 -11.90 -2.84
C SER A 36 0.33 -12.48 -2.96
N GLY A 37 0.51 -13.68 -2.41
CA GLY A 37 1.79 -14.38 -2.34
C GLY A 37 2.49 -14.21 -0.99
N ASN A 38 3.71 -14.75 -0.88
CA ASN A 38 4.51 -14.80 0.35
C ASN A 38 5.91 -14.23 0.08
N GLY A 39 6.60 -13.71 1.10
CA GLY A 39 8.00 -13.25 0.95
C GLY A 39 8.15 -11.72 0.83
N GLN A 40 8.87 -11.26 -0.18
CA GLN A 40 9.20 -9.86 -0.39
C GLN A 40 8.19 -9.19 -1.33
N VAL A 41 7.83 -7.94 -1.07
CA VAL A 41 6.93 -7.17 -1.94
C VAL A 41 7.66 -6.83 -3.25
N VAL A 42 7.28 -7.52 -4.32
CA VAL A 42 7.81 -7.28 -5.67
C VAL A 42 7.02 -6.18 -6.39
N LYS A 43 5.74 -6.02 -6.06
CA LYS A 43 4.87 -5.03 -6.71
C LYS A 43 3.77 -4.56 -5.78
N GLN A 44 3.40 -3.28 -5.89
CA GLN A 44 2.26 -2.69 -5.20
C GLN A 44 1.35 -1.95 -6.17
N VAL A 45 0.05 -1.99 -5.91
CA VAL A 45 -0.97 -1.26 -6.66
C VAL A 45 -2.00 -0.72 -5.66
N PRO A 46 -2.22 0.60 -5.57
CA PRO A 46 -1.61 1.69 -6.35
C PRO A 46 -0.11 1.94 -6.08
N PRO A 47 0.59 2.64 -7.00
CA PRO A 47 2.01 2.96 -6.85
C PRO A 47 2.25 3.89 -5.65
N PRO A 48 3.47 3.87 -5.09
CA PRO A 48 3.81 4.71 -3.96
C PRO A 48 3.80 6.19 -4.33
N GLY A 49 3.47 7.03 -3.36
CA GLY A 49 3.34 8.48 -3.56
C GLY A 49 2.02 8.90 -4.19
N LYS A 50 1.17 7.97 -4.63
CA LYS A 50 -0.18 8.29 -5.11
C LYS A 50 -1.06 8.75 -3.96
N MET A 51 -1.86 9.78 -4.20
CA MET A 51 -2.89 10.23 -3.26
C MET A 51 -4.14 9.39 -3.43
N VAL A 52 -4.55 8.67 -2.39
CA VAL A 52 -5.75 7.83 -2.36
C VAL A 52 -6.64 8.23 -1.20
N ALA A 53 -7.93 7.91 -1.26
CA ALA A 53 -8.81 8.15 -0.13
C ALA A 53 -8.38 7.33 1.09
N ARG A 54 -8.61 7.85 2.30
CA ARG A 54 -8.47 7.04 3.52
C ARG A 54 -9.30 5.76 3.44
N GLY A 55 -8.76 4.65 3.92
CA GLY A 55 -9.40 3.34 3.85
C GLY A 55 -9.35 2.67 2.46
N GLN A 56 -8.67 3.27 1.48
CA GLN A 56 -8.49 2.64 0.17
C GLN A 56 -7.67 1.35 0.29
N THR A 57 -7.95 0.40 -0.59
CA THR A 57 -7.32 -0.92 -0.58
C THR A 57 -6.11 -0.95 -1.50
N VAL A 58 -4.94 -1.25 -0.93
CA VAL A 58 -3.66 -1.40 -1.61
C VAL A 58 -3.38 -2.88 -1.79
N LYS A 59 -3.26 -3.35 -3.03
CA LYS A 59 -2.84 -4.71 -3.35
C LYS A 59 -1.32 -4.78 -3.37
N LEU A 60 -0.75 -5.63 -2.53
CA LEU A 60 0.66 -6.01 -2.53
C LEU A 60 0.80 -7.39 -3.15
N ILE A 61 1.72 -7.50 -4.10
CA ILE A 61 2.10 -8.74 -4.74
C ILE A 61 3.48 -9.08 -4.17
N CYS A 62 3.53 -10.22 -3.50
CA CYS A 62 4.71 -10.74 -2.85
C CYS A 62 5.18 -11.99 -3.57
N GLU A 63 6.48 -12.10 -3.76
CA GLU A 63 7.11 -13.30 -4.31
C GLU A 63 8.15 -13.82 -3.33
N ALA A 64 8.15 -15.14 -3.15
CA ALA A 64 9.14 -15.82 -2.35
C ALA A 64 10.23 -16.23 -3.34
N THR A 65 11.34 -15.50 -3.33
CA THR A 65 12.58 -16.04 -3.88
C THR A 65 12.95 -17.25 -3.03
N ILE A 66 12.89 -18.42 -3.68
CA ILE A 66 13.36 -19.71 -3.16
C ILE A 66 14.86 -19.82 -3.44
#